data_AF-A0A0E1QGD0-F1
#
_entry.id   AF-A0A0E1QGD0-F1
#
_cell.length_a   1.000
_cell.length_b   1.000
_cell.length_c   1.000
_cell.angle_alpha   90.00
_cell.angle_beta   90.00
_cell.angle_gamma   90.00
#
_symmetry.space_group_name_H-M   'P 1'
#
loop_
_entity.id
_entity.type
_entity.pdbx_description
1 polymer ?
#
loop_
_entity_poly.entity_id
_entity_poly.type
_entity_poly.pdbx_seq_one_letter_code
_entity_poly.pdbx_strand_id
1 'polypeptide(L)'
;MIHFKTMWDDVCGILNHNEIENLEILESFKTGFIVKTDNGTEFITRDDFVDFWCHMLCFNKVTEMDIEQKSKETKKCICNIVKNLPYINVNNGVITLVEQ
;
A
#
# COMPACT_ATOMS: atom_id res chain seq x y z
N MET A 1 18.16 -1.25 -1.13
CA MET A 1 17.00 -1.83 -1.84
C MET A 1 16.17 -2.60 -0.82
N ILE A 2 14.91 -2.24 -0.63
CA ILE A 2 14.07 -2.81 0.43
C ILE A 2 13.34 -4.03 -0.12
N HIS A 3 13.59 -5.19 0.48
CA HIS A 3 12.98 -6.44 0.05
C HIS A 3 11.45 -6.39 0.24
N PHE A 4 10.71 -6.99 -0.69
CA PHE A 4 9.25 -7.08 -0.63
C PHE A 4 8.74 -7.64 0.71
N LYS A 5 9.42 -8.65 1.27
CA LYS A 5 9.06 -9.21 2.58
C LYS A 5 9.12 -8.16 3.68
N THR A 6 10.19 -7.36 3.73
CA THR A 6 10.33 -6.27 4.70
C THR A 6 9.19 -5.28 4.55
N MET A 7 8.89 -4.87 3.32
CA MET A 7 7.77 -3.98 3.07
C MET A 7 6.42 -4.54 3.50
N TRP A 8 6.18 -5.82 3.21
CA TRP A 8 4.94 -6.46 3.63
C TRP A 8 4.83 -6.55 5.16
N ASP A 9 5.93 -6.90 5.84
CA ASP A 9 5.95 -6.95 7.31
C ASP A 9 5.67 -5.55 7.92
N ASP A 10 6.21 -4.49 7.32
CA ASP A 10 5.96 -3.11 7.74
C ASP A 10 4.49 -2.70 7.50
N VAL A 11 3.91 -3.06 6.35
CA VAL A 11 2.47 -2.89 6.07
C VAL A 11 1.64 -3.57 7.15
N CYS A 12 1.95 -4.83 7.49
CA CYS A 12 1.27 -5.54 8.57
C CYS A 12 1.42 -4.82 9.92
N GLY A 13 2.61 -4.26 10.20
CA GLY A 13 2.86 -3.46 11.40
C GLY A 13 1.93 -2.25 11.49
N ILE A 14 1.89 -1.42 10.44
CA ILE A 14 1.05 -0.21 10.36
C ILE A 14 -0.42 -0.53 10.59
N LEU A 15 -0.91 -1.60 9.94
CA LEU A 15 -2.33 -1.99 10.00
C LEU A 15 -2.72 -2.54 11.37
N ASN A 16 -1.83 -3.26 12.06
CA ASN A 16 -2.10 -3.77 13.41
C ASN A 16 -2.16 -2.66 14.47
N HIS A 17 -1.54 -1.52 14.21
CA HIS A 17 -1.57 -0.35 15.10
C HIS A 17 -2.69 0.64 14.77
N ASN A 18 -3.55 0.35 13.77
CA ASN A 18 -4.64 1.23 13.30
C ASN A 18 -4.17 2.65 12.96
N GLU A 19 -2.92 2.82 12.51
CA GLU A 19 -2.31 4.15 12.34
C GLU A 19 -2.70 4.86 11.03
N ILE A 20 -3.57 4.27 10.20
CA ILE A 20 -3.90 4.85 8.90
C ILE A 20 -5.15 5.72 9.02
N GLU A 21 -4.95 7.03 9.03
CA GLU A 21 -6.05 7.98 8.82
C GLU A 21 -6.77 7.65 7.51
N ASN A 22 -8.10 7.53 7.59
CA ASN A 22 -9.01 7.26 6.47
C ASN A 22 -9.02 5.82 5.93
N LEU A 23 -8.71 4.82 6.76
CA LEU A 23 -8.85 3.41 6.40
C LEU A 23 -9.52 2.61 7.54
N GLU A 24 -10.76 2.18 7.33
CA GLU A 24 -11.48 1.33 8.29
C GLU A 24 -11.24 -0.15 7.93
N ILE A 25 -10.39 -0.81 8.71
CA ILE A 25 -10.09 -2.24 8.56
C ILE A 25 -11.17 -3.03 9.29
N LEU A 26 -11.93 -3.84 8.55
CA LEU A 26 -12.99 -4.69 9.10
C LEU A 26 -12.44 -6.01 9.63
N GLU A 27 -11.47 -6.59 8.92
CA GLU A 27 -10.88 -7.88 9.27
C GLU A 27 -9.45 -7.98 8.73
N SER A 28 -8.56 -8.63 9.46
CA SER A 28 -7.19 -8.94 9.04
C SER A 28 -6.94 -10.44 9.06
N PHE A 29 -6.17 -10.92 8.09
CA PHE A 29 -5.77 -12.31 7.98
C PHE A 29 -4.32 -12.37 7.49
N LYS A 30 -3.73 -13.57 7.51
CA LYS A 30 -2.29 -13.75 7.27
C LYS A 30 -1.78 -13.16 5.95
N THR A 31 -2.63 -13.07 4.94
CA THR A 31 -2.26 -12.68 3.57
C THR A 31 -2.95 -11.41 3.09
N GLY A 32 -3.60 -10.65 3.98
CA GLY A 32 -4.38 -9.49 3.57
C GLY A 32 -5.36 -9.00 4.62
N PHE A 33 -6.28 -8.15 4.18
CA PHE A 33 -7.25 -7.46 5.03
C PHE A 33 -8.47 -7.04 4.22
N ILE A 34 -9.60 -6.89 4.93
CA ILE A 34 -10.85 -6.38 4.41
C ILE A 34 -10.97 -4.93 4.84
N VAL A 35 -11.12 -4.03 3.86
CA VAL A 35 -11.23 -2.60 4.09
C VAL A 35 -12.63 -2.15 3.71
N LYS A 36 -13.24 -1.30 4.52
CA LYS A 36 -14.47 -0.60 4.14
C LYS A 36 -14.13 0.63 3.31
N THR A 37 -14.79 0.78 2.19
CA THR A 37 -14.66 1.93 1.28
C THR A 37 -16.02 2.58 1.09
N ASP A 38 -16.06 3.74 0.44
CA ASP A 38 -17.31 4.42 0.11
C ASP A 38 -18.24 3.56 -0.77
N ASN A 39 -17.66 2.63 -1.54
CA ASN A 39 -18.36 1.76 -2.50
C ASN A 39 -18.61 0.34 -1.97
N GLY A 40 -18.39 0.08 -0.68
CA GLY A 40 -18.62 -1.20 -0.04
C GLY A 40 -17.38 -1.73 0.67
N THR A 41 -16.95 -2.93 0.32
CA THR A 41 -15.79 -3.59 0.94
C THR A 41 -14.79 -4.03 -0.12
N GLU A 42 -13.52 -3.74 0.11
CA GLU A 42 -12.42 -4.19 -0.73
C GLU A 42 -11.59 -5.24 0.00
N PHE A 43 -11.26 -6.31 -0.72
CA PHE A 43 -10.38 -7.36 -0.23
C PHE A 43 -8.97 -7.10 -0.76
N ILE A 44 -8.08 -6.66 0.12
CA ILE A 44 -6.71 -6.32 -0.25
C ILE A 44 -5.79 -7.43 0.27
N THR A 45 -4.97 -7.96 -0.62
CA THR A 45 -4.06 -9.07 -0.36
C THR A 45 -2.62 -8.64 -0.55
N ARG A 46 -1.71 -9.44 -0.01
CA ARG A 46 -0.27 -9.29 -0.24
C ARG A 46 0.07 -9.20 -1.73
N ASP A 47 -0.62 -9.97 -2.56
CA ASP A 47 -0.31 -10.05 -3.99
C ASP A 47 -0.67 -8.74 -4.70
N ASP A 48 -1.69 -8.01 -4.22
CA ASP A 48 -2.02 -6.68 -4.75
C ASP A 48 -0.85 -5.67 -4.54
N PHE A 49 0.08 -5.91 -3.60
CA PHE A 49 1.27 -5.05 -3.39
C PHE A 49 2.48 -5.43 -4.25
N VAL A 50 2.50 -6.61 -4.87
CA VAL A 50 3.67 -7.11 -5.60
C VAL A 50 3.97 -6.20 -6.78
N ASP A 51 2.97 -5.91 -7.61
CA ASP A 51 3.15 -5.08 -8.81
C ASP A 51 3.53 -3.64 -8.47
N PHE A 52 2.93 -3.10 -7.40
CA PHE A 52 3.30 -1.78 -6.87
C PHE A 52 4.78 -1.75 -6.45
N TRP A 53 5.21 -2.75 -5.67
CA TRP A 53 6.56 -2.76 -5.13
C TRP A 53 7.61 -3.03 -6.22
N CYS A 54 7.30 -3.90 -7.18
CA CYS A 54 8.14 -4.12 -8.35
C CYS A 54 8.34 -2.83 -9.15
N HIS A 55 7.26 -2.08 -9.44
CA HIS A 55 7.38 -0.77 -10.10
C HIS A 55 8.22 0.21 -9.28
N MET A 56 7.98 0.30 -7.97
CA MET A 56 8.75 1.17 -7.08
C MET A 56 10.24 0.84 -7.13
N LEU A 57 10.61 -0.44 -7.08
CA LEU A 57 12.01 -0.87 -7.09
C LEU A 57 12.69 -0.66 -8.46
N CYS A 58 11.95 -0.73 -9.57
CA CYS A 58 12.48 -0.51 -10.90
C CYS A 58 12.69 0.98 -11.22
N PHE A 59 11.77 1.84 -10.76
CA PHE A 59 11.73 3.25 -11.19
C PHE A 59 12.02 4.25 -10.07
N ASN A 60 12.15 3.80 -8.81
CA ASN A 60 12.24 4.61 -7.59
C ASN A 60 11.11 5.63 -7.40
N LYS A 61 10.04 5.52 -8.19
CA LYS A 61 8.86 6.37 -8.14
C LYS A 61 7.64 5.63 -8.67
N VAL A 62 6.48 5.91 -8.11
CA VAL A 62 5.18 5.41 -8.54
C VAL A 62 4.14 6.52 -8.41
N THR A 63 3.33 6.70 -9.44
CA THR A 63 2.11 7.53 -9.40
C THR A 63 0.88 6.63 -9.38
N GLU A 64 -0.29 7.16 -9.00
CA GLU A 64 -1.54 6.40 -9.04
C GLU A 64 -1.86 5.83 -10.44
N MET A 65 -1.37 6.47 -11.51
CA MET A 65 -1.57 6.01 -12.88
C MET A 65 -0.73 4.78 -13.23
N ASP A 66 0.41 4.59 -12.57
CA ASP A 66 1.33 3.48 -12.82
C ASP A 66 0.87 2.18 -12.14
N ILE A 67 -0.12 2.27 -11.26
CA ILE A 67 -0.59 1.15 -10.45
C ILE A 67 -1.70 0.43 -11.20
N GLU A 68 -1.43 -0.75 -11.75
CA GLU A 68 -2.45 -1.64 -12.31
C GLU A 68 -3.09 -2.46 -11.19
N GLN A 69 -4.41 -2.34 -11.01
CA GLN A 69 -5.18 -3.06 -9.98
C GLN A 69 -6.61 -3.29 -10.46
N LYS A 70 -7.27 -4.25 -9.81
CA LYS A 70 -8.66 -4.66 -10.10
C LYS A 70 -9.70 -3.55 -10.00
N SER A 71 -9.54 -2.61 -9.06
CA SER A 71 -10.48 -1.50 -8.84
C SER A 71 -9.73 -0.21 -8.48
N LYS A 72 -10.37 0.94 -8.71
CA LYS A 72 -9.82 2.27 -8.34
C LYS A 72 -9.64 2.37 -6.82
N GLU A 73 -10.51 1.74 -6.07
CA GLU A 73 -10.58 1.66 -4.63
C GLU A 73 -9.42 0.82 -4.10
N THR A 74 -9.10 -0.31 -4.73
CA THR A 74 -7.90 -1.11 -4.44
C THR A 74 -6.64 -0.26 -4.61
N LYS A 75 -6.52 0.49 -5.71
CA LYS A 75 -5.38 1.42 -5.93
C LYS A 75 -5.28 2.43 -4.81
N LYS A 76 -6.40 3.08 -4.46
CA LYS A 76 -6.47 4.10 -3.41
C LYS A 76 -6.07 3.53 -2.04
N CYS A 77 -6.55 2.34 -1.70
CA CYS A 77 -6.19 1.65 -0.46
C CYS A 77 -4.68 1.36 -0.40
N ILE A 78 -4.11 0.77 -1.45
CA ILE A 78 -2.66 0.49 -1.51
C ILE A 78 -1.87 1.78 -1.34
N CYS A 79 -2.21 2.84 -2.10
CA CYS A 79 -1.59 4.15 -1.97
C CYS A 79 -1.68 4.69 -0.55
N ASN A 80 -2.84 4.64 0.10
CA ASN A 80 -2.99 5.14 1.46
C ASN A 80 -2.14 4.35 2.46
N ILE A 81 -1.98 3.05 2.25
CA ILE A 81 -1.18 2.19 3.12
C ILE A 81 0.31 2.48 2.94
N VAL A 82 0.82 2.42 1.70
CA VAL A 82 2.26 2.54 1.44
C VAL A 82 2.81 3.92 1.77
N LYS A 83 1.99 4.98 1.75
CA LYS A 83 2.38 6.34 2.16
C LYS A 83 2.80 6.44 3.63
N ASN A 84 2.40 5.48 4.46
CA ASN A 84 2.76 5.42 5.88
C ASN A 84 4.03 4.59 6.15
N LEU A 85 4.66 4.02 5.12
CA LEU A 85 5.90 3.26 5.29
C LEU A 85 7.07 4.20 5.64
N PRO A 86 7.99 3.79 6.52
CA PRO A 86 9.02 4.67 7.09
C PRO A 86 10.09 5.15 6.09
N TYR A 87 10.13 4.55 4.91
CA TYR A 87 11.07 4.85 3.82
C TYR A 87 10.36 5.31 2.55
N ILE A 88 9.11 5.76 2.67
CA ILE A 88 8.35 6.35 1.58
C ILE A 88 8.28 7.87 1.77
N ASN A 89 8.50 8.60 0.69
CA ASN A 89 8.22 10.02 0.59
C ASN A 89 7.08 10.24 -0.41
N VAL A 90 6.25 11.25 -0.13
CA VAL A 90 5.07 11.57 -0.93
C VAL A 90 5.11 13.05 -1.26
N ASN A 91 5.26 13.39 -2.53
CA ASN A 91 5.27 14.77 -2.98
C ASN A 91 4.43 14.93 -4.25
N ASN A 92 3.44 15.82 -4.21
CA ASN A 92 2.55 16.12 -5.34
C ASN A 92 1.93 14.87 -6.01
N GLY A 93 1.54 13.86 -5.22
CA GLY A 93 0.96 12.61 -5.72
C GLY A 93 1.95 11.59 -6.27
N VAL A 94 3.25 11.88 -6.24
CA VAL A 94 4.32 10.94 -6.57
C VAL A 94 4.83 10.30 -5.28
N ILE A 95 4.83 8.97 -5.25
CA ILE A 95 5.36 8.16 -4.17
C ILE A 95 6.78 7.76 -4.56
N THR A 96 7.77 8.01 -3.71
CA THR A 96 9.18 7.66 -3.97
C THR A 96 9.80 6.97 -2.76
N LEU A 97 10.86 6.21 -2.97
CA LEU A 97 11.73 5.76 -1.87
C LEU A 97 12.59 6.92 -1.38
N VAL A 98 12.77 7.04 -0.06
CA VAL A 98 13.78 7.93 0.51
C VAL A 98 15.15 7.28 0.26
N GLU A 99 16.10 8.04 -0.31
CA GLU A 99 17.49 7.57 -0.38
C GLU A 99 18.02 7.37 1.05
N GLN A 100 18.51 6.16 1.35
CA GLN A 100 19.24 5.85 2.58
C GLN A 100 20.72 6.19 2.42
#